data_AF-S5AIH3-F1
#
_entry.id   AF-S5AIH3-F1
#
_cell.length_a   1.000
_cell.length_b   1.000
_cell.length_c   1.000
_cell.angle_alpha   90.00
_cell.angle_beta   90.00
_cell.angle_gamma   90.00
#
_symmetry.space_group_name_H-M   'P 1'
#
loop_
_entity.id
_entity.type
_entity.pdbx_description
1 polymer ?
#
loop_
_entity_poly.entity_id
_entity_poly.type
_entity_poly.pdbx_seq_one_letter_code
_entity_poly.pdbx_strand_id
1 'polypeptide(L)' 'MPRFLWVWLKDATLDVGVAFFVLGLGTQLFSTSLDSGSLSASVVLLVIGFVLVAVSVVIAVMLGDG' A
#
# COMPACT_ATOMS: atom_id res chain seq x y z
N MET A 1 -13.44 15.38 11.61
CA MET A 1 -14.24 14.20 12.05
C MET A 1 -14.08 14.04 13.54
N PRO A 2 -15.09 13.48 14.22
CA PRO A 2 -14.83 12.87 15.50
C PRO A 2 -13.70 11.90 15.26
N ARG A 3 -12.63 12.12 16.01
CA ARG A 3 -11.30 11.65 15.69
C ARG A 3 -11.25 10.16 15.30
N PHE A 4 -12.15 9.35 15.86
CA PHE A 4 -12.30 7.92 15.56
C PHE A 4 -12.54 7.60 14.08
N LEU A 5 -13.20 8.48 13.34
CA LEU A 5 -13.54 8.25 11.94
C LEU A 5 -12.34 8.53 11.01
N TRP A 6 -11.48 9.48 11.37
CA TRP A 6 -10.20 9.70 10.68
C TRP A 6 -9.20 8.59 10.94
N VAL A 7 -9.32 8.00 12.12
CA VAL A 7 -8.59 6.82 12.53
C VAL A 7 -9.03 5.61 11.71
N TRP A 8 -10.34 5.38 11.60
CA TRP A 8 -10.83 4.31 10.74
C TRP A 8 -10.38 4.49 9.28
N LEU A 9 -10.39 5.74 8.80
CA LEU A 9 -10.01 6.05 7.43
C LEU A 9 -8.52 5.78 7.17
N LYS A 10 -7.65 6.20 8.09
CA LYS A 10 -6.24 5.82 8.07
C LYS A 10 -6.07 4.31 8.01
N ASP A 11 -6.84 3.57 8.81
CA ASP A 11 -6.68 2.12 8.95
C ASP A 11 -7.13 1.37 7.71
N ALA A 12 -8.28 1.74 7.16
CA ALA A 12 -8.76 1.16 5.92
C ALA A 12 -7.81 1.44 4.75
N THR A 13 -7.24 2.64 4.67
CA THR A 13 -6.35 3.04 3.57
C THR A 13 -4.96 2.41 3.68
N LEU A 14 -4.61 2.02 4.91
CA LEU A 14 -3.44 1.21 5.22
C LEU A 14 -3.64 -0.25 4.83
N ASP A 15 -4.77 -0.89 5.14
CA ASP A 15 -5.07 -2.26 4.71
C ASP A 15 -5.03 -2.41 3.18
N VAL A 16 -5.38 -1.33 2.49
CA VAL A 16 -5.34 -1.26 1.04
C VAL A 16 -3.90 -1.20 0.52
N GLY A 17 -3.02 -0.40 1.11
CA GLY A 17 -1.60 -0.43 0.76
C GLY A 17 -0.97 -1.81 1.00
N VAL A 18 -1.47 -2.52 2.01
CA VAL A 18 -1.06 -3.89 2.33
C VAL A 18 -1.50 -4.87 1.25
N ALA A 19 -2.71 -4.76 0.73
CA ALA A 19 -3.14 -5.62 -0.36
C ALA A 19 -2.29 -5.44 -1.63
N PHE A 20 -1.91 -4.20 -1.98
CA PHE A 20 -1.06 -3.90 -3.14
C PHE A 20 0.33 -4.51 -3.03
N PHE A 21 0.85 -4.44 -1.82
CA PHE A 21 2.10 -5.06 -1.49
C PHE A 21 2.01 -6.59 -1.64
N VAL A 22 0.95 -7.21 -1.11
CA VAL A 22 0.72 -8.66 -1.21
C VAL A 22 0.53 -9.13 -2.65
N LEU A 23 -0.04 -8.27 -3.49
CA LEU A 23 -0.20 -8.53 -4.91
C LEU A 23 1.13 -8.50 -5.67
N GLY A 24 1.99 -7.50 -5.44
CA GLY A 24 3.36 -7.53 -5.97
C GLY A 24 4.07 -8.83 -5.60
N LEU A 25 3.85 -9.25 -4.36
CA LEU A 25 4.38 -10.47 -3.78
C LEU A 25 3.88 -11.73 -4.50
N GLY A 26 2.57 -11.90 -4.67
CA GLY A 26 2.00 -13.07 -5.33
C GLY A 26 2.45 -13.16 -6.79
N THR A 27 2.56 -12.02 -7.45
CA THR A 27 2.97 -11.90 -8.85
C THR A 27 4.39 -12.37 -9.08
N GLN A 28 5.26 -12.17 -8.10
CA GLN A 28 6.59 -12.73 -8.12
C GLN A 28 6.57 -14.23 -7.79
N LEU A 29 5.83 -14.62 -6.74
CA LEU A 29 5.93 -15.95 -6.14
C LEU A 29 5.38 -17.08 -7.00
N PHE A 30 4.35 -16.80 -7.78
CA PHE A 30 3.70 -17.83 -8.59
C PHE A 30 4.19 -17.82 -10.05
N SER A 31 5.22 -17.04 -10.34
CA SER A 31 5.83 -16.98 -11.66
C SER A 31 6.99 -17.98 -11.77
N THR A 32 6.84 -18.99 -12.62
CA THR A 32 7.82 -20.08 -12.80
C THR A 32 9.04 -19.71 -13.64
N SER A 33 9.15 -18.47 -14.11
CA SER A 33 10.35 -17.94 -14.76
C SER A 33 10.42 -16.44 -14.53
N LEU A 34 11.26 -16.03 -13.58
CA LEU A 34 11.47 -14.61 -13.29
C LEU A 34 12.81 -14.12 -13.85
N ASP A 35 12.81 -13.77 -15.13
CA ASP A 35 13.92 -13.05 -15.76
C ASP A 35 14.06 -11.64 -15.13
N SER A 36 15.22 -10.98 -15.26
CA SER A 36 15.56 -9.73 -14.54
C SER A 36 14.51 -8.60 -14.64
N GLY A 37 13.68 -8.59 -15.69
CA GLY A 37 12.55 -7.67 -15.83
C GLY A 37 11.32 -7.99 -14.97
N SER A 38 11.06 -9.25 -14.65
CA SER A 38 9.94 -9.66 -13.78
C SER A 38 10.23 -9.35 -12.29
N LEU A 39 11.52 -9.29 -11.99
CA LEU A 39 12.03 -8.97 -10.67
C LEU A 39 11.87 -7.47 -10.38
N SER A 40 12.26 -6.61 -11.32
CA SER A 40 12.03 -5.16 -11.19
C SER A 40 10.54 -4.82 -11.16
N ALA A 41 9.72 -5.58 -11.89
CA ALA A 41 8.28 -5.39 -11.94
C ALA A 41 7.60 -5.67 -10.59
N SER A 42 7.96 -6.76 -9.92
CA SER A 42 7.47 -7.01 -8.56
C SER A 42 7.91 -5.93 -7.57
N VAL A 43 9.14 -5.43 -7.73
CA VAL A 43 9.69 -4.35 -6.90
C VAL A 43 8.89 -3.06 -7.04
N VAL A 44 8.46 -2.73 -8.25
CA VAL A 44 7.58 -1.57 -8.48
C VAL A 44 6.21 -1.78 -7.82
N LEU A 45 5.63 -2.98 -7.90
CA LEU A 45 4.33 -3.30 -7.27
C LEU A 45 4.36 -3.11 -5.75
N LEU A 46 5.51 -3.41 -5.17
CA LEU A 46 5.76 -3.21 -3.74
C LEU A 46 5.93 -1.72 -3.41
N VAL A 47 6.63 -0.95 -4.24
CA VAL A 47 6.79 0.50 -4.06
C VAL A 47 5.45 1.23 -4.19
N ILE A 48 4.53 0.69 -4.96
CA ILE A 48 3.21 1.28 -5.15
C ILE A 48 2.32 1.01 -3.93
N GLY A 49 2.34 -0.22 -3.37
CA GLY A 49 1.74 -0.49 -2.05
C GLY A 49 2.26 0.45 -0.97
N PHE A 50 3.53 0.83 -1.10
CA PHE A 50 4.19 1.73 -0.18
C PHE A 50 3.73 3.20 -0.29
N VAL A 51 3.52 3.70 -1.51
CA VAL A 51 2.95 5.05 -1.69
C VAL A 51 1.52 5.11 -1.18
N LEU A 52 0.74 4.03 -1.34
CA LEU A 52 -0.64 3.96 -0.86
C LEU A 52 -0.71 4.17 0.63
N VAL A 53 0.19 3.57 1.38
CA VAL A 53 0.29 3.82 2.81
C VAL A 53 0.74 5.25 3.11
N ALA A 54 1.74 5.77 2.40
CA ALA A 54 2.25 7.11 2.65
C ALA A 54 1.17 8.19 2.52
N VAL A 55 0.33 8.05 1.49
CA VAL A 55 -0.75 8.99 1.20
C VAL A 55 -1.90 8.82 2.19
N SER A 56 -2.28 7.58 2.52
CA SER A 56 -3.26 7.23 3.57
C SER A 56 -2.97 7.93 4.89
N VAL A 57 -1.69 8.03 5.20
CA VAL A 57 -1.16 8.61 6.43
C VAL A 57 -1.18 10.12 6.40
N VAL A 58 -0.72 10.76 5.33
CA VAL A 58 -0.79 12.23 5.23
C VAL A 58 -2.23 12.70 5.33
N ILE A 59 -3.12 11.94 4.69
CA ILE A 59 -4.55 12.17 4.74
C ILE A 59 -4.99 12.06 6.20
N ALA A 60 -4.83 10.93 6.87
CA ALA A 60 -5.18 10.78 8.28
C ALA A 60 -4.65 11.85 9.25
N VAL A 61 -3.54 12.50 8.90
CA VAL A 61 -2.92 13.58 9.68
C VAL A 61 -3.62 14.91 9.50
N MET A 62 -3.91 15.31 8.26
CA MET A 62 -4.69 16.53 7.96
C MET A 62 -6.06 16.56 8.66
N LEU A 63 -6.52 15.37 8.95
CA LEU A 63 -7.78 15.05 9.57
C LEU A 63 -7.73 15.23 11.09
N GLY A 64 -6.57 15.04 11.70
CA GLY A 64 -6.38 15.27 13.13
C GLY A 64 -6.28 16.74 13.53
N ASP A 65 -5.93 17.63 12.60
CA ASP A 65 -5.63 19.04 12.87
C ASP A 65 -6.84 19.99 12.74
N GLY A 66 -7.99 19.48 12.30
CA GLY A 66 -9.26 20.22 12.20
C GLY A 66 -10.31 19.80 13.22
#